data_AF-A0A397TMN3-F1
#
_entry.id   AF-A0A397TMN3-F1
#
_cell.length_a   1.000
_cell.length_b   1.000
_cell.length_c   1.000
_cell.angle_alpha   90.00
_cell.angle_beta   90.00
_cell.angle_gamma   90.00
#
_symmetry.space_group_name_H-M   'P 1'
#
loop_
_entity.id
_entity.type
_entity.pdbx_description
1 polymer ?
#
loop_
_entity_poly.entity_id
_entity_poly.type
_entity_poly.pdbx_seq_one_letter_code
_entity_poly.pdbx_strand_id
1 'polypeptide(L)'
;MPYLIADCLEIILSELKFDSASLHSCILVNRLWCRIAIPILWKNFFYFYYCNRTELNSRNKFYDIIIYLLPTSSKQLLLDNKIKLPLPTNLNQPLFNYINFFSQISPNFIDNVIQKLINKEFGFIQFQENCNKNLLEQEIYKLFINN
;
A
#
# COMPACT_ATOMS: atom_id res chain seq x y z
N MET A 1 -27.32 13.66 -17.28
CA MET A 1 -26.44 14.61 -16.56
C MET A 1 -25.95 14.01 -15.22
N PRO A 2 -25.09 12.97 -15.20
CA PRO A 2 -24.58 12.41 -13.94
C PRO A 2 -23.24 13.02 -13.46
N TYR A 3 -22.56 13.81 -14.30
CA TYR A 3 -21.22 14.37 -13.99
C TYR A 3 -21.23 15.38 -12.84
N LEU A 4 -22.24 16.26 -12.78
CA LEU A 4 -22.34 17.29 -11.74
C LEU A 4 -22.42 16.71 -10.32
N ILE A 5 -23.02 15.52 -10.15
CA ILE A 5 -23.14 14.86 -8.85
C ILE A 5 -21.77 14.31 -8.40
N ALA A 6 -20.96 13.80 -9.33
CA ALA A 6 -19.64 13.29 -9.02
C ALA A 6 -18.68 14.43 -8.62
N ASP A 7 -18.68 15.53 -9.36
CA ASP A 7 -17.80 16.68 -9.08
C ASP A 7 -18.13 17.33 -7.73
N CYS A 8 -19.42 17.54 -7.43
CA CYS A 8 -19.83 18.04 -6.12
C CYS A 8 -19.47 17.08 -4.99
N LEU A 9 -19.64 15.77 -5.23
CA LEU A 9 -19.29 14.75 -4.24
C LEU A 9 -17.77 14.70 -4.00
N GLU A 10 -16.95 14.86 -5.02
CA GLU A 10 -15.49 14.94 -4.88
C GLU A 10 -15.09 16.12 -4.01
N ILE A 11 -15.68 17.30 -4.21
CA ILE A 11 -15.42 18.47 -3.36
C ILE A 11 -15.77 18.15 -1.90
N ILE A 12 -16.97 17.62 -1.64
CA ILE A 12 -17.41 17.28 -0.28
C ILE A 12 -16.46 16.26 0.37
N LEU A 13 -16.10 15.19 -0.34
CA LEU A 13 -15.21 14.16 0.18
C LEU A 13 -13.76 14.67 0.34
N SER A 14 -13.35 15.66 -0.44
CA SER A 14 -12.01 16.25 -0.34
C SER A 14 -11.79 17.03 0.96
N GLU A 15 -12.86 17.56 1.56
CA GLU A 15 -12.81 18.18 2.89
C GLU A 15 -12.48 17.15 3.98
N LEU A 16 -12.77 15.87 3.73
CA LEU A 16 -12.48 14.76 4.63
C LEU A 16 -11.06 14.18 4.46
N LYS A 17 -10.19 14.80 3.65
CA LYS A 17 -8.85 14.27 3.29
C LYS A 17 -7.92 13.93 4.45
N PHE A 18 -8.20 14.43 5.66
CA PHE A 18 -7.45 14.13 6.89
C PHE A 18 -8.28 13.38 7.94
N ASP A 19 -9.51 12.98 7.61
CA ASP A 19 -10.37 12.13 8.42
C ASP A 19 -10.54 10.76 7.75
N SER A 20 -9.58 9.86 8.02
CA SER A 20 -9.61 8.50 7.47
C SER A 20 -10.86 7.72 7.91
N ALA A 21 -11.40 7.97 9.10
CA ALA A 21 -12.55 7.23 9.62
C ALA A 21 -13.82 7.57 8.82
N SER A 22 -14.03 8.86 8.55
CA SER A 22 -15.14 9.31 7.70
C SER A 22 -14.95 8.84 6.25
N LEU A 23 -13.74 8.93 5.70
CA LEU A 23 -13.46 8.40 4.35
C LEU A 23 -13.71 6.88 4.25
N HIS A 24 -13.33 6.10 5.27
CA HIS A 24 -13.65 4.68 5.34
C HIS A 24 -15.17 4.42 5.32
N SER A 25 -15.94 5.21 6.08
CA SER A 25 -17.40 5.13 6.05
C SER A 25 -17.96 5.46 4.65
N CYS A 26 -17.41 6.49 4.00
CA CYS A 26 -17.80 6.91 2.65
C CYS A 26 -17.57 5.80 1.60
N ILE A 27 -16.45 5.07 1.70
CA ILE A 27 -16.11 3.98 0.78
C ILE A 27 -17.20 2.89 0.76
N LEU A 28 -17.89 2.68 1.89
CA LEU A 28 -18.89 1.62 2.07
C LEU A 28 -20.30 2.02 1.61
N VAL A 29 -20.54 3.29 1.26
CA VAL A 29 -21.87 3.79 0.91
C VAL A 29 -22.36 3.19 -0.42
N ASN A 30 -21.62 3.41 -1.50
CA ASN A 30 -21.92 2.84 -2.82
C ASN A 30 -20.68 2.91 -3.75
N ARG A 31 -20.81 2.36 -4.97
CA ARG A 31 -19.71 2.31 -5.95
C ARG A 31 -19.16 3.68 -6.36
N LEU A 32 -20.00 4.72 -6.42
CA LEU A 32 -19.56 6.07 -6.79
C LEU A 32 -18.71 6.69 -5.66
N TRP A 33 -19.21 6.62 -4.43
CA TRP A 33 -18.49 7.11 -3.25
C TRP A 33 -17.17 6.36 -3.05
N CYS A 34 -17.18 5.04 -3.22
CA CYS A 34 -15.99 4.20 -3.20
C CYS A 34 -14.92 4.69 -4.19
N ARG A 35 -15.29 4.93 -5.44
CA ARG A 35 -14.36 5.37 -6.50
C ARG A 35 -13.74 6.74 -6.23
N ILE A 36 -14.43 7.63 -5.54
CA ILE A 36 -13.95 8.98 -5.24
C ILE A 36 -13.16 9.02 -3.93
N ALA A 37 -13.65 8.34 -2.89
CA ALA A 37 -13.02 8.34 -1.57
C ALA A 37 -11.68 7.57 -1.54
N ILE A 38 -11.54 6.49 -2.32
CA ILE A 38 -10.29 5.70 -2.35
C ILE A 38 -9.08 6.54 -2.79
N PRO A 39 -9.09 7.25 -3.93
CA PRO A 39 -7.99 8.14 -4.30
C PRO A 39 -7.66 9.17 -3.23
N ILE A 40 -8.66 9.80 -2.60
CA ILE A 40 -8.46 10.82 -1.56
C ILE A 40 -7.78 10.22 -0.32
N LEU A 41 -8.23 9.04 0.11
CA LEU A 41 -7.67 8.31 1.25
C LEU A 41 -6.21 7.92 1.00
N TRP A 42 -5.92 7.32 -0.15
CA TRP A 42 -4.59 6.81 -0.47
C TRP A 42 -3.59 7.92 -0.84
N LYS A 43 -4.06 9.06 -1.36
CA LYS A 43 -3.24 10.26 -1.56
C LYS A 43 -2.64 10.79 -0.28
N ASN A 44 -3.37 10.69 0.84
CA ASN A 44 -2.91 11.11 2.17
C ASN A 44 -2.45 9.93 3.05
N PHE A 45 -2.12 8.78 2.43
CA PHE A 45 -1.75 7.56 3.14
C PHE A 45 -0.70 7.79 4.23
N PHE A 46 0.40 8.50 3.94
CA PHE A 46 1.47 8.70 4.93
C PHE A 46 1.06 9.59 6.09
N TYR A 47 0.16 10.56 5.88
CA TYR A 47 -0.40 11.33 6.97
C TYR A 47 -1.11 10.39 7.96
N PHE A 48 -1.94 9.48 7.45
CA PHE A 48 -2.61 8.49 8.30
C PHE A 48 -1.64 7.49 8.92
N TYR A 49 -0.65 7.04 8.16
CA TYR A 49 0.33 6.09 8.65
C TYR A 49 1.16 6.64 9.83
N TYR A 50 1.56 7.92 9.79
CA TYR A 50 2.38 8.54 10.82
C TYR A 50 1.57 9.23 11.93
N CYS A 51 0.52 9.96 11.58
CA CYS A 51 -0.21 10.82 12.52
C CYS A 51 -1.40 10.14 13.16
N ASN A 52 -2.12 9.28 12.42
CA ASN A 52 -3.16 8.46 13.04
C ASN A 52 -2.48 7.29 13.74
N ARG A 53 -2.89 7.00 14.98
CA ARG A 53 -2.47 5.80 15.73
C ARG A 53 -3.07 4.54 15.09
N THR A 54 -2.78 4.31 13.81
CA THR A 54 -3.18 3.11 13.09
C THR A 54 -2.61 1.92 13.85
N GLU A 55 -3.49 1.00 14.23
CA GLU A 55 -3.08 -0.24 14.89
C GLU A 55 -1.99 -0.95 14.09
N LEU A 56 -1.05 -1.58 14.80
CA LEU A 56 0.08 -2.31 14.20
C LEU A 56 -0.39 -3.33 13.15
N ASN A 57 -1.52 -4.00 13.42
CA ASN A 57 -2.15 -4.95 12.52
C ASN A 57 -2.58 -4.33 11.19
N SER A 58 -3.09 -3.10 11.21
CA SER A 58 -3.47 -2.36 10.00
C SER A 58 -2.25 -1.97 9.18
N ARG A 59 -1.15 -1.55 9.83
CA ARG A 59 0.14 -1.29 9.15
C ARG A 59 0.69 -2.53 8.46
N ASN A 60 0.62 -3.68 9.13
CA ASN A 60 1.06 -4.94 8.58
C ASN A 60 0.31 -5.30 7.29
N LYS A 61 -1.02 -5.14 7.26
CA LYS A 61 -1.82 -5.38 6.05
C LYS A 61 -1.41 -4.49 4.89
N PHE A 62 -1.04 -3.24 5.14
CA PHE A 62 -0.54 -2.35 4.09
C PHE A 62 0.78 -2.87 3.49
N TYR A 63 1.69 -3.37 4.31
CA TYR A 63 2.95 -3.93 3.80
C TYR A 63 2.69 -5.18 2.95
N ASP A 64 1.73 -6.02 3.34
CA ASP A 64 1.32 -7.20 2.56
C ASP A 64 0.76 -6.79 1.19
N ILE A 65 0.02 -5.69 1.12
CA ILE A 65 -0.47 -5.12 -0.15
C ILE A 65 0.70 -4.67 -1.03
N ILE A 66 1.70 -3.97 -0.48
CA ILE A 66 2.87 -3.52 -1.26
C ILE A 66 3.63 -4.72 -1.83
N ILE A 67 3.89 -5.74 -1.00
CA ILE A 67 4.55 -6.98 -1.41
C ILE A 67 3.75 -7.69 -2.50
N TYR A 68 2.43 -7.74 -2.34
CA TYR A 68 1.53 -8.33 -3.31
C TYR A 68 1.50 -7.56 -4.64
N LEU A 69 1.61 -6.23 -4.62
CA LEU A 69 1.58 -5.38 -5.81
C LEU A 69 2.89 -5.41 -6.61
N LEU A 70 3.97 -5.99 -6.07
CA LEU A 70 5.22 -6.16 -6.82
C LEU A 70 4.98 -6.90 -8.16
N PRO A 71 5.61 -6.46 -9.26
CA PRO A 71 5.54 -7.13 -10.55
C PRO A 71 5.98 -8.60 -10.45
N THR A 72 5.44 -9.45 -11.33
CA THR A 72 5.82 -10.87 -11.39
C THR A 72 7.31 -11.05 -11.64
N SER A 73 7.92 -10.19 -12.46
CA SER A 73 9.36 -10.18 -12.71
C SER A 73 10.17 -9.89 -11.44
N SER A 74 9.78 -8.87 -10.67
CA SER A 74 10.40 -8.54 -9.38
C SER A 74 10.27 -9.69 -8.39
N LYS A 75 9.10 -10.33 -8.30
CA LYS A 75 8.88 -11.50 -7.43
C LYS A 75 9.77 -12.68 -7.81
N GLN A 76 9.89 -12.99 -9.10
CA GLN A 76 10.78 -14.05 -9.59
C GLN A 76 12.24 -13.74 -9.26
N LEU A 77 12.69 -12.52 -9.53
CA LEU A 77 14.05 -12.07 -9.21
C LEU A 77 14.36 -12.25 -7.72
N LEU A 78 13.44 -11.84 -6.84
CA LEU A 78 13.60 -11.99 -5.39
C LEU A 78 13.67 -13.48 -5.00
N LEU A 79 12.83 -14.33 -5.59
CA LEU A 79 12.87 -15.78 -5.37
C LEU A 79 14.19 -16.42 -5.83
N ASP A 80 14.72 -16.02 -6.98
CA ASP A 80 16.00 -16.51 -7.52
C ASP A 80 17.18 -16.14 -6.58
N ASN A 81 17.06 -15.00 -5.90
CA ASN A 81 18.00 -14.56 -4.87
C ASN A 81 17.69 -15.13 -3.47
N LYS A 82 16.86 -16.18 -3.39
CA LYS A 82 16.46 -16.88 -2.16
C LYS A 82 15.66 -16.02 -1.16
N ILE A 83 15.08 -14.91 -1.60
CA ILE A 83 14.20 -14.05 -0.80
C ILE A 83 12.76 -14.54 -0.99
N LYS A 84 12.23 -15.30 -0.04
CA LYS A 84 10.84 -15.80 -0.07
C LYS A 84 9.89 -14.76 0.52
N LEU A 85 9.12 -14.08 -0.32
CA LEU A 85 8.09 -13.18 0.16
C LEU A 85 6.90 -13.97 0.74
N PRO A 86 6.28 -13.52 1.84
CA PRO A 86 5.01 -14.06 2.31
C PRO A 86 3.93 -13.64 1.31
N LEU A 87 3.72 -14.42 0.26
CA LEU A 87 2.61 -14.20 -0.64
C LEU A 87 1.34 -14.68 0.06
N PRO A 88 0.36 -13.80 0.30
CA PRO A 88 -0.91 -14.23 0.85
C PRO A 88 -1.59 -15.17 -0.15
N THR A 89 -1.92 -16.38 0.31
CA THR A 89 -2.49 -17.47 -0.50
C THR A 89 -3.86 -17.15 -1.09
N ASN A 90 -4.55 -16.12 -0.59
CA ASN A 90 -5.96 -15.84 -0.92
C ASN A 90 -6.26 -14.35 -1.24
N LEU A 91 -5.29 -13.56 -1.73
CA LEU A 91 -5.61 -12.22 -2.22
C LEU A 91 -6.02 -12.26 -3.70
N ASN A 92 -7.32 -12.07 -3.92
CA ASN A 92 -7.86 -11.69 -5.23
C ASN A 92 -7.18 -10.41 -5.72
N GLN A 93 -7.12 -10.23 -7.05
CA GLN A 93 -6.58 -9.02 -7.66
C GLN A 93 -7.21 -7.77 -7.00
N PRO A 94 -6.39 -6.76 -6.61
CA PRO A 94 -6.89 -5.65 -5.85
C PRO A 94 -7.83 -4.84 -6.75
N LEU A 95 -8.94 -4.37 -6.18
CA LEU A 95 -9.97 -3.64 -6.92
C LEU A 95 -9.42 -2.36 -7.57
N PHE A 96 -8.37 -1.78 -6.98
CA PHE A 96 -7.69 -0.59 -7.45
C PHE A 96 -6.19 -0.81 -7.48
N ASN A 97 -5.50 -0.14 -8.40
CA ASN A 97 -4.06 0.01 -8.32
C ASN A 97 -3.73 1.10 -7.30
N TYR A 98 -3.66 0.70 -6.02
CA TYR A 98 -3.46 1.64 -4.92
C TYR A 98 -2.15 2.42 -5.02
N ILE A 99 -1.11 1.86 -5.66
CA ILE A 99 0.19 2.53 -5.83
C ILE A 99 0.04 3.86 -6.57
N ASN A 100 -0.80 3.91 -7.59
CA ASN A 100 -1.00 5.10 -8.43
C ASN A 100 -1.64 6.28 -7.69
N PHE A 101 -2.21 6.04 -6.50
CA PHE A 101 -2.79 7.09 -5.69
C PHE A 101 -1.82 7.69 -4.68
N PHE A 102 -0.64 7.09 -4.46
CA PHE A 102 0.35 7.64 -3.55
C PHE A 102 0.87 8.99 -4.08
N SER A 103 0.86 10.02 -3.23
CA SER A 103 1.37 11.35 -3.58
C SER A 103 2.87 11.51 -3.37
N GLN A 104 3.47 10.64 -2.58
CA GLN A 104 4.87 10.69 -2.19
C GLN A 104 5.39 9.28 -1.89
N ILE A 105 6.67 9.14 -1.66
CA ILE A 105 7.30 7.89 -1.19
C ILE A 105 8.05 8.23 0.08
N SER A 106 7.83 7.46 1.15
CA SER A 106 8.55 7.63 2.41
C SER A 106 9.61 6.55 2.58
N PRO A 107 10.91 6.91 2.66
CA PRO A 107 11.98 5.95 2.93
C PRO A 107 11.74 5.19 4.24
N ASN A 108 11.29 5.89 5.29
CA ASN A 108 10.98 5.27 6.59
C ASN A 108 9.88 4.19 6.47
N PHE A 109 8.92 4.37 5.57
CA PHE A 109 7.89 3.36 5.33
C PHE A 109 8.48 2.13 4.63
N ILE A 110 9.33 2.33 3.63
CA ILE A 110 10.00 1.24 2.91
C ILE A 110 10.90 0.46 3.87
N ASP A 111 11.69 1.15 4.69
CA ASP A 111 12.47 0.52 5.75
C ASP A 111 11.57 -0.31 6.69
N ASN A 112 10.41 0.20 7.08
CA ASN A 112 9.47 -0.56 7.92
C ASN A 112 8.88 -1.80 7.21
N VAL A 113 8.61 -1.71 5.91
CA VAL A 113 8.19 -2.87 5.09
C VAL A 113 9.29 -3.93 5.08
N ILE A 114 10.54 -3.52 4.86
CA ILE A 114 11.69 -4.40 4.83
C ILE A 114 11.95 -5.00 6.22
N GLN A 115 11.85 -4.20 7.29
CA GLN A 115 12.01 -4.68 8.66
C GLN A 115 10.94 -5.69 9.06
N LYS A 116 9.68 -5.52 8.62
CA LYS A 116 8.64 -6.56 8.82
C LYS A 116 9.04 -7.88 8.16
N LEU A 117 9.68 -7.83 7.00
CA LEU A 117 10.12 -9.01 6.28
C LEU A 117 11.35 -9.67 6.92
N ILE A 118 12.23 -8.87 7.54
CA ILE A 118 13.45 -9.34 8.20
C ILE A 118 13.16 -9.87 9.61
N ASN A 119 12.29 -9.22 10.39
CA ASN A 119 12.03 -9.58 11.77
C ASN A 119 11.37 -10.97 11.87
N LYS A 120 12.15 -11.91 12.43
CA LYS A 120 11.96 -13.37 12.51
C LYS A 120 10.72 -13.87 13.29
N GLU A 121 9.68 -13.08 13.50
CA GLU A 121 8.45 -13.59 14.15
C GLU A 121 7.55 -14.42 13.23
N PHE A 122 7.78 -14.39 11.90
CA PHE A 122 6.94 -15.13 10.95
C PHE A 122 7.66 -16.23 10.15
N GLY A 123 8.94 -16.52 10.40
CA GLY A 123 9.59 -17.72 9.84
C GLY A 123 9.72 -17.79 8.31
N PHE A 124 9.48 -16.71 7.56
CA PHE A 124 9.42 -16.77 6.09
C PHE A 124 10.76 -16.54 5.37
N ILE A 125 11.79 -15.94 5.99
CA ILE A 125 13.04 -15.58 5.27
C ILE A 125 14.32 -15.90 6.07
N GLN A 126 15.24 -16.66 5.47
CA GLN A 126 16.66 -16.66 5.82
C GLN A 126 17.36 -15.59 4.97
N PHE A 127 17.42 -14.35 5.46
CA PHE A 127 18.24 -13.32 4.82
C PHE A 127 19.72 -13.68 5.02
N GLN A 128 20.35 -14.25 3.99
CA GLN A 128 21.80 -14.23 3.86
C GLN A 128 22.20 -12.83 3.36
N GLU A 129 22.85 -12.03 4.20
CA GLU A 129 23.58 -10.79 3.86
C GLU A 129 22.81 -9.48 3.53
N ASN A 130 23.49 -8.35 3.78
CA ASN A 130 23.08 -6.97 3.45
C ASN A 130 22.65 -6.79 1.98
N CYS A 131 23.20 -7.58 1.05
CA CYS A 131 22.91 -7.51 -0.39
C CYS A 131 21.43 -7.76 -0.70
N ASN A 132 20.78 -8.66 0.06
CA ASN A 132 19.37 -8.99 -0.12
C ASN A 132 18.43 -7.87 0.35
N LYS A 133 18.86 -7.06 1.33
CA LYS A 133 18.13 -5.85 1.76
C LYS A 133 18.06 -4.84 0.62
N ASN A 134 19.22 -4.53 0.03
CA ASN A 134 19.35 -3.54 -1.04
C ASN A 134 18.52 -3.93 -2.27
N LEU A 135 18.50 -5.21 -2.61
CA LEU A 135 17.73 -5.71 -3.75
C LEU A 135 16.22 -5.55 -3.55
N LEU A 136 15.72 -5.96 -2.39
CA LEU A 136 14.30 -5.80 -2.05
C LEU A 136 13.88 -4.33 -2.04
N GLU A 137 14.71 -3.47 -1.46
CA GLU A 137 14.50 -2.03 -1.44
C GLU A 137 14.39 -1.45 -2.86
N GLN A 138 15.31 -1.81 -3.76
CA GLN A 138 15.28 -1.38 -5.16
C GLN A 138 14.01 -1.82 -5.89
N GLU A 139 13.57 -3.07 -5.68
CA GLU A 139 12.34 -3.56 -6.32
C GLU A 139 11.09 -2.84 -5.79
N ILE A 140 11.06 -2.47 -4.49
CA ILE A 140 9.98 -1.65 -3.94
C ILE A 140 10.01 -0.24 -4.54
N TYR A 141 11.17 0.41 -4.66
CA TYR A 141 11.24 1.73 -5.31
C TYR A 141 10.80 1.67 -6.78
N LYS A 142 11.21 0.64 -7.53
CA LYS A 142 10.76 0.45 -8.92
C LYS A 142 9.24 0.34 -9.03
N LEU A 143 8.57 -0.29 -8.06
CA LEU A 143 7.11 -0.37 -8.03
C LEU A 143 6.44 1.02 -7.97
N PHE A 144 7.01 1.96 -7.22
CA PHE A 144 6.47 3.31 -7.13
C PHE A 144 6.87 4.22 -8.30
N ILE A 145 8.03 3.98 -8.92
CA ILE A 145 8.54 4.80 -10.04
C ILE A 145 7.91 4.41 -11.38
N ASN A 146 7.66 3.11 -11.60
CA ASN A 146 7.20 2.59 -12.90
C ASN A 146 5.67 2.51 -13.05
N ASN A 147 4.91 3.17 -12.16
CA ASN A 147 3.43 3.13 -12.11
C ASN A 147 2.78 4.47 -12.42
#